data_AF-A0A067TEQ8-F1
#
_entry.id   AF-A0A067TEQ8-F1
#
_cell.length_a   1.000
_cell.length_b   1.000
_cell.length_c   1.000
_cell.angle_alpha   90.00
_cell.angle_beta   90.00
_cell.angle_gamma   90.00
#
_symmetry.space_group_name_H-M   'P 1'
#
loop_
_entity.id
_entity.type
_entity.pdbx_description
1 polymer ?
#
loop_
_entity_poly.entity_id
_entity_poly.type
_entity_poly.pdbx_seq_one_letter_code
_entity_poly.pdbx_strand_id
1 'polypeptide(L)'
;MPWADLDADPLLKDRLISLSRVDGHARWVSSAVLRLLPDLPDSVDGGSIIRDNKGKPTGIFVDNAMNLVPIPPWSEMQMSEFFDVTMKEALSYGLTSIHDADTNPDRIKFFRKMADAGDLPIRFYLMGYVASEEYWGNQIPRLINYGKHERLNLRSVKLFADGELGSWGAALLEPYSDDPETRGLMRSSEGTLEKLLRQFWKDEYPLRWRQSKPCCPRYF
;
A
#
# COMPACT_ATOMS: atom_id res chain seq x y z
N MET A 1 8.14 19.52 17.58
CA MET A 1 7.11 18.55 17.13
C MET A 1 7.19 18.52 15.62
N PRO A 2 7.24 17.35 14.97
CA PRO A 2 7.44 17.24 13.53
C PRO A 2 6.51 18.13 12.70
N TRP A 3 5.19 18.11 12.90
CA TRP A 3 4.26 19.01 12.19
C TRP A 3 4.52 20.51 12.41
N ALA A 4 5.28 20.92 13.43
CA ALA A 4 5.59 22.34 13.67
C ALA A 4 6.44 22.94 12.54
N ASP A 5 7.21 22.12 11.82
CA ASP A 5 7.99 22.57 10.68
C ASP A 5 7.07 22.97 9.50
N LEU A 6 5.96 22.24 9.31
CA LEU A 6 4.92 22.63 8.34
C LEU A 6 4.17 23.87 8.79
N ASP A 7 3.86 23.97 10.09
CA ASP A 7 3.10 25.11 10.63
C ASP A 7 3.93 26.40 10.76
N ALA A 8 5.26 26.31 10.70
CA ALA A 8 6.16 27.45 10.75
C ALA A 8 6.06 28.34 9.50
N ASP A 9 5.68 27.76 8.35
CA ASP A 9 5.40 28.50 7.13
C ASP A 9 3.92 28.95 7.09
N PRO A 10 3.64 30.27 7.09
CA PRO A 10 2.27 30.79 7.00
C PRO A 10 1.48 30.29 5.77
N LEU A 11 2.16 29.93 4.68
CA LEU A 11 1.52 29.40 3.48
C LEU A 11 1.05 27.95 3.64
N LEU A 12 1.59 27.21 4.61
CA LEU A 12 1.35 25.78 4.81
C LEU A 12 0.46 25.49 6.03
N LYS A 13 0.50 26.35 7.05
CA LYS A 13 -0.13 26.14 8.38
C LYS A 13 -1.57 25.61 8.40
N ASP A 14 -2.41 26.05 7.47
CA ASP A 14 -3.83 25.65 7.40
C ASP A 14 -4.15 24.73 6.22
N ARG A 15 -3.13 24.26 5.50
CA ARG A 15 -3.30 23.31 4.40
C ARG A 15 -3.33 21.89 4.92
N LEU A 16 -4.23 21.09 4.36
CA LEU A 16 -4.26 19.64 4.57
C LEU A 16 -3.09 19.01 3.81
N ILE A 17 -1.95 18.90 4.48
CA ILE A 17 -0.73 18.31 3.92
C ILE A 17 -0.54 16.91 4.47
N SER A 18 -0.24 15.98 3.56
CA SER A 18 0.15 14.61 3.85
C SER A 18 1.31 14.20 2.94
N LEU A 19 2.45 13.93 3.55
CA LEU A 19 3.68 13.53 2.86
C LEU A 19 3.94 12.05 3.13
N SER A 20 4.15 11.27 2.07
CA SER A 20 4.59 9.89 2.21
C SER A 20 6.12 9.85 2.26
N ARG A 21 6.68 9.04 3.16
CA ARG A 21 8.10 8.70 3.15
C ARG A 21 8.42 7.94 1.84
N VAL A 22 9.65 8.08 1.36
CA VAL A 22 10.10 7.51 0.07
C VAL A 22 9.93 5.98 -0.02
N ASP A 23 10.01 5.28 1.12
CA ASP A 23 9.78 3.84 1.20
C ASP A 23 8.28 3.47 1.24
N GLY A 24 7.38 4.45 1.43
CA GLY A 24 5.94 4.21 1.49
C GLY A 24 5.45 3.66 2.83
N HIS A 25 6.31 3.56 3.86
CA HIS A 25 5.97 2.96 5.15
C HIS A 25 5.70 3.97 6.27
N ALA A 26 5.79 5.26 5.98
CA ALA A 26 5.37 6.30 6.91
C ALA A 26 4.68 7.45 6.20
N ARG A 27 3.81 8.13 6.94
CA ARG A 27 3.12 9.34 6.50
C ARG A 27 3.33 10.42 7.54
N TRP A 28 3.78 11.59 7.11
CA TRP A 28 3.88 12.78 7.93
C TRP A 28 2.79 13.78 7.52
N VAL A 29 1.97 14.20 8.49
CA VAL A 29 0.83 15.08 8.24
C VAL A 29 0.94 16.39 9.00
N SER A 30 0.36 17.43 8.41
CA SER A 30 0.17 18.76 9.02
C SER A 30 -0.72 18.72 10.26
N SER A 31 -0.64 19.78 11.08
CA SER A 31 -1.56 19.95 12.21
C SER A 31 -3.02 20.08 11.75
N ALA A 32 -3.26 20.63 10.55
CA ALA A 32 -4.59 20.72 9.95
C ALA A 32 -5.23 19.35 9.72
N VAL A 33 -4.46 18.35 9.29
CA VAL A 33 -4.94 16.97 9.16
C VAL A 33 -5.19 16.35 10.54
N LEU A 34 -4.33 16.60 11.52
CA LEU A 34 -4.55 16.08 12.90
C LEU A 34 -5.84 16.63 13.53
N ARG A 35 -6.28 17.84 13.19
CA ARG A 35 -7.57 18.38 13.65
C ARG A 35 -8.78 17.59 13.12
N LEU A 36 -8.63 16.86 12.02
CA LEU A 36 -9.66 15.96 11.48
C LEU A 36 -9.69 14.60 12.19
N LEU A 37 -8.70 14.32 13.06
CA LEU A 37 -8.48 13.03 13.72
C LEU A 37 -8.45 13.20 15.26
N PRO A 38 -9.57 13.62 15.89
CA PRO A 38 -9.59 13.89 17.33
C PRO A 38 -9.37 12.64 18.19
N ASP A 39 -9.81 11.47 17.72
CA ASP A 39 -9.90 10.24 18.50
C ASP A 39 -8.89 9.18 18.01
N LEU A 40 -7.59 9.53 17.99
CA LEU A 40 -6.54 8.58 17.60
C LEU A 40 -6.30 7.54 18.71
N PRO A 41 -6.31 6.24 18.39
CA PRO A 41 -6.10 5.18 19.38
C PRO A 41 -4.67 5.21 19.93
N ASP A 42 -4.48 4.63 21.11
CA ASP A 42 -3.16 4.51 21.73
C ASP A 42 -2.29 3.45 21.03
N SER A 43 -2.91 2.40 20.51
CA SER A 43 -2.26 1.33 19.74
C SER A 43 -3.01 1.02 18.45
N VAL A 44 -2.28 0.61 17.42
CA VAL A 44 -2.81 0.17 16.13
C VAL A 44 -2.17 -1.16 15.80
N ASP A 45 -2.96 -2.20 15.53
CA ASP A 45 -2.37 -3.48 15.15
C ASP A 45 -1.64 -3.38 13.80
N GLY A 46 -0.42 -3.90 13.75
CA GLY A 46 0.46 -3.78 12.59
C GLY A 46 0.81 -2.34 12.19
N GLY A 47 0.80 -1.38 13.12
CA GLY A 47 1.22 0.00 12.85
C GLY A 47 1.50 0.80 14.12
N SER A 48 1.99 2.03 13.96
CA SER A 48 2.25 2.91 15.11
C SER A 48 1.98 4.39 14.82
N ILE A 49 1.56 5.10 15.85
CA ILE A 49 1.43 6.56 15.84
C ILE A 49 2.55 7.11 16.71
N ILE A 50 3.48 7.85 16.11
CA ILE A 50 4.59 8.41 16.87
C ILE A 50 4.07 9.54 17.75
N ARG A 51 4.32 9.46 19.05
CA ARG A 51 3.87 10.42 20.06
C ARG A 51 5.07 11.07 20.73
N ASP A 52 4.89 12.30 21.19
CA ASP A 52 5.92 13.02 21.95
C ASP A 52 5.98 12.56 23.42
N ASN A 53 6.86 13.18 24.21
CA ASN A 53 7.04 12.89 25.63
C ASN A 53 5.82 13.21 26.51
N LYS A 54 4.79 13.88 25.97
CA LYS A 54 3.52 14.16 26.63
C LYS A 54 2.39 13.26 26.10
N GLY A 55 2.70 12.29 25.25
CA GLY A 55 1.73 11.39 24.63
C GLY A 55 0.96 12.00 23.46
N LYS A 56 1.30 13.22 23.01
CA LYS A 56 0.58 13.88 21.91
C LYS A 56 1.04 13.34 20.56
N PRO A 57 0.12 13.07 19.60
CA PRO A 57 0.49 12.67 18.24
C PRO A 57 1.40 13.70 17.57
N THR A 58 2.50 13.22 17.00
CA THR A 58 3.50 14.03 16.29
C THR A 58 3.17 14.29 14.83
N GLY A 59 2.11 13.68 14.31
CA GLY A 59 1.74 13.71 12.89
C GLY A 59 2.42 12.64 12.05
N ILE A 60 3.23 11.74 12.64
CA ILE A 60 3.87 10.63 11.94
C ILE A 60 3.11 9.34 12.23
N PHE A 61 2.65 8.68 11.15
CA PHE A 61 1.92 7.41 11.16
C PHE A 61 2.73 6.38 10.39
N VAL A 62 2.87 5.18 10.92
CA VAL A 62 3.68 4.09 10.35
C VAL A 62 2.81 2.87 10.06
N ASP A 63 3.04 2.25 8.90
CA ASP A 63 2.36 1.03 8.44
C ASP A 63 0.82 1.14 8.53
N ASN A 64 0.12 0.21 9.21
CA ASN A 64 -1.35 0.20 9.25
C ASN A 64 -1.95 1.47 9.87
N ALA A 65 -1.19 2.20 10.72
CA ALA A 65 -1.66 3.47 11.27
C ALA A 65 -1.82 4.56 10.19
N MET A 66 -1.15 4.43 9.04
CA MET A 66 -1.34 5.34 7.90
C MET A 66 -2.78 5.32 7.37
N ASN A 67 -3.52 4.22 7.55
CA ASN A 67 -4.92 4.08 7.14
C ASN A 67 -5.87 4.96 7.97
N LEU A 68 -5.45 5.43 9.13
CA LEU A 68 -6.23 6.38 9.94
C LEU A 68 -6.25 7.78 9.31
N VAL A 69 -5.31 8.08 8.41
CA VAL A 69 -5.25 9.38 7.74
C VAL A 69 -6.20 9.36 6.53
N PRO A 70 -7.23 10.21 6.49
CA PRO A 70 -8.14 10.27 5.35
C PRO A 70 -7.42 10.86 4.14
N ILE A 71 -7.22 10.04 3.11
CA ILE A 71 -6.70 10.48 1.83
C ILE A 71 -7.84 10.42 0.81
N PRO A 72 -8.18 11.54 0.15
CA PRO A 72 -9.20 11.52 -0.90
C PRO A 72 -8.73 10.61 -2.04
N PRO A 73 -9.64 9.81 -2.64
CA PRO A 73 -9.29 9.00 -3.80
C PRO A 73 -8.88 9.91 -4.97
N TRP A 74 -8.01 9.42 -5.84
CA TRP A 74 -7.68 10.13 -7.08
C TRP A 74 -8.90 10.22 -7.98
N SER A 75 -9.12 11.40 -8.56
CA SER A 75 -10.07 11.57 -9.64
C SER A 75 -9.61 10.80 -10.88
N GLU A 76 -10.55 10.52 -11.78
CA GLU A 76 -10.24 9.87 -13.06
C GLU A 76 -9.25 10.68 -13.91
N MET A 77 -9.34 12.01 -13.85
CA MET A 77 -8.41 12.92 -14.53
C MET A 77 -6.99 12.77 -13.99
N GLN A 78 -6.82 12.72 -12.66
CA GLN A 78 -5.51 12.49 -12.04
C GLN A 78 -4.95 11.12 -12.38
N MET A 79 -5.78 10.06 -12.34
CA MET A 79 -5.34 8.71 -12.73
C MET A 79 -4.88 8.66 -14.19
N SER A 80 -5.58 9.36 -15.08
CA SER A 80 -5.21 9.46 -16.51
C SER A 80 -3.88 10.20 -16.69
N GLU A 81 -3.71 11.35 -16.01
CA GLU A 81 -2.46 12.12 -16.05
C GLU A 81 -1.25 11.29 -15.54
N PHE A 82 -1.40 10.61 -14.40
CA PHE A 82 -0.36 9.75 -13.86
C PHE A 82 -0.04 8.59 -14.80
N PHE A 83 -1.06 7.98 -15.41
CA PHE A 83 -0.89 6.91 -16.38
C PHE A 83 -0.12 7.39 -17.60
N ASP A 84 -0.50 8.52 -18.19
CA ASP A 84 0.12 9.06 -19.40
C ASP A 84 1.60 9.40 -19.17
N VAL A 85 1.93 10.06 -18.06
CA VAL A 85 3.31 10.37 -17.67
C VAL A 85 4.10 9.07 -17.50
N THR A 86 3.57 8.13 -16.72
CA THR A 86 4.26 6.86 -16.43
C THR A 86 4.49 6.05 -17.69
N MET A 87 3.49 5.96 -18.58
CA MET A 87 3.60 5.18 -19.82
C MET A 87 4.55 5.82 -20.82
N LYS A 88 4.53 7.15 -20.96
CA LYS A 88 5.49 7.87 -21.79
C LYS A 88 6.93 7.60 -21.34
N GLU A 89 7.18 7.66 -20.04
CA GLU A 89 8.50 7.40 -19.49
C GLU A 89 8.89 5.91 -19.62
N ALA A 90 8.00 4.99 -19.26
CA ALA A 90 8.23 3.55 -19.40
C ALA A 90 8.60 3.15 -20.85
N LEU A 91 7.86 3.68 -21.83
CA LEU A 91 8.13 3.45 -23.25
C LEU A 91 9.48 4.03 -23.68
N SER A 92 9.89 5.18 -23.12
CA SER A 92 11.21 5.79 -23.43
C SER A 92 12.38 4.91 -23.01
N TYR A 93 12.19 4.06 -22.00
CA TYR A 93 13.15 3.04 -21.57
C TYR A 93 12.96 1.68 -22.26
N GLY A 94 12.03 1.57 -23.22
CA GLY A 94 11.77 0.32 -23.94
C GLY A 94 11.00 -0.74 -23.13
N LEU A 95 10.33 -0.35 -22.04
CA LEU A 95 9.50 -1.27 -21.27
C LEU A 95 8.27 -1.69 -22.10
N THR A 96 7.98 -3.00 -22.10
CA THR A 96 6.89 -3.59 -22.91
C THR A 96 5.83 -4.31 -22.07
N SER A 97 6.08 -4.47 -20.77
CA SER A 97 5.15 -5.07 -19.81
C SER A 97 5.44 -4.63 -18.38
N ILE A 98 4.39 -4.53 -17.56
CA ILE A 98 4.49 -4.24 -16.12
C ILE A 98 3.67 -5.26 -15.33
N HIS A 99 4.22 -5.66 -14.18
CA HIS A 99 3.51 -6.37 -13.13
C HIS A 99 3.17 -5.38 -12.01
N ASP A 100 1.90 -5.01 -11.86
CA ASP A 100 1.46 -4.07 -10.83
C ASP A 100 1.02 -4.85 -9.59
N ALA A 101 1.76 -4.72 -8.50
CA ALA A 101 1.68 -5.59 -7.33
C ALA A 101 1.02 -4.90 -6.12
N ASP A 102 -0.13 -4.27 -6.33
CA ASP A 102 -1.05 -3.72 -5.32
C ASP A 102 -2.23 -3.03 -6.04
N THR A 103 -2.97 -3.73 -6.90
CA THR A 103 -4.05 -3.09 -7.69
C THR A 103 -5.40 -3.22 -6.99
N ASN A 104 -5.94 -2.12 -6.48
CA ASN A 104 -7.25 -2.11 -5.82
C ASN A 104 -8.43 -2.05 -6.82
N PRO A 105 -9.68 -2.26 -6.37
CA PRO A 105 -10.85 -2.29 -7.26
C PRO A 105 -11.05 -1.04 -8.12
N ASP A 106 -10.73 0.16 -7.63
CA ASP A 106 -10.90 1.39 -8.41
C ASP A 106 -9.84 1.52 -9.51
N ARG A 107 -8.58 1.17 -9.22
CA ARG A 107 -7.53 1.05 -10.24
C ARG A 107 -7.86 -0.04 -11.27
N ILE A 108 -8.46 -1.16 -10.84
CA ILE A 108 -8.92 -2.22 -11.75
C ILE A 108 -9.99 -1.67 -12.72
N LYS A 109 -10.96 -0.89 -12.24
CA LYS A 109 -11.97 -0.26 -13.11
C LYS A 109 -11.31 0.67 -14.13
N PHE A 110 -10.34 1.48 -13.70
CA PHE A 110 -9.58 2.36 -14.60
C PHE A 110 -8.85 1.57 -15.69
N PHE A 111 -8.07 0.54 -15.34
CA PHE A 111 -7.35 -0.26 -16.32
C PHE A 111 -8.27 -1.03 -17.27
N ARG A 112 -9.43 -1.49 -16.79
CA ARG A 112 -10.45 -2.10 -17.67
C ARG A 112 -10.95 -1.10 -18.71
N LYS A 113 -11.25 0.14 -18.32
CA LYS A 113 -11.65 1.20 -19.26
C LYS A 113 -10.58 1.44 -20.32
N MET A 114 -9.31 1.55 -19.91
CA MET A 114 -8.19 1.72 -20.85
C MET A 114 -8.03 0.52 -21.79
N ALA A 115 -8.18 -0.71 -21.27
CA ALA A 115 -8.13 -1.92 -22.09
C ALA A 115 -9.28 -1.99 -23.11
N ASP A 116 -10.51 -1.67 -22.68
CA ASP A 116 -11.69 -1.66 -23.54
C ASP A 116 -11.59 -0.59 -24.64
N ALA A 117 -10.96 0.55 -24.33
CA ALA A 117 -10.68 1.60 -25.31
C ALA A 117 -9.57 1.22 -26.29
N GLY A 118 -8.60 0.39 -25.87
CA GLY A 118 -7.39 0.04 -26.63
C GLY A 118 -6.18 0.90 -26.27
N ASP A 119 -6.27 1.64 -25.17
CA ASP A 119 -5.31 2.68 -24.78
C ASP A 119 -4.22 2.16 -23.83
N LEU A 120 -4.08 0.84 -23.69
CA LEU A 120 -2.94 0.24 -22.97
C LEU A 120 -1.73 0.13 -23.92
N PRO A 121 -0.68 0.95 -23.74
CA PRO A 121 0.45 0.97 -24.67
C PRO A 121 1.40 -0.22 -24.47
N ILE A 122 1.34 -0.87 -23.31
CA ILE A 122 2.13 -2.04 -22.92
C ILE A 122 1.23 -3.10 -22.28
N ARG A 123 1.77 -4.28 -21.98
CA ARG A 123 1.02 -5.35 -21.31
C ARG A 123 0.99 -5.13 -19.80
N PHE A 124 -0.20 -5.24 -19.21
CA PHE A 124 -0.39 -5.13 -17.78
C PHE A 124 -0.72 -6.49 -17.18
N TYR A 125 0.02 -6.86 -16.14
CA TYR A 125 -0.25 -7.99 -15.28
C TYR A 125 -0.53 -7.48 -13.87
N LEU A 126 -1.80 -7.28 -13.57
CA LEU A 126 -2.27 -6.77 -12.29
C LEU A 126 -2.29 -7.90 -11.24
N MET A 127 -1.88 -7.57 -10.02
CA MET A 127 -2.07 -8.38 -8.84
C MET A 127 -3.04 -7.64 -7.93
N GLY A 128 -4.25 -8.17 -7.80
CA GLY A 128 -5.28 -7.52 -7.02
C GLY A 128 -4.91 -7.45 -5.54
N TYR A 129 -5.39 -6.42 -4.85
CA TYR A 129 -5.30 -6.30 -3.39
C TYR A 129 -6.51 -5.55 -2.83
N VAL A 130 -7.04 -6.06 -1.72
CA VAL A 130 -7.99 -5.36 -0.86
C VAL A 130 -7.48 -5.50 0.58
N ALA A 131 -7.38 -4.38 1.29
CA ALA A 131 -7.01 -4.38 2.70
C ALA A 131 -8.17 -4.96 3.54
N SER A 132 -8.13 -6.27 3.79
CA SER A 132 -9.15 -7.01 4.52
C SER A 132 -8.53 -8.25 5.16
N GLU A 133 -8.94 -8.57 6.38
CA GLU A 133 -8.62 -9.83 7.05
C GLU A 133 -9.52 -10.99 6.59
N GLU A 134 -10.66 -10.65 5.97
CA GLU A 134 -11.59 -11.58 5.37
C GLU A 134 -11.32 -11.79 3.88
N TYR A 135 -11.75 -12.93 3.36
CA TYR A 135 -11.60 -13.26 1.94
C TYR A 135 -12.25 -12.22 1.03
N TRP A 136 -11.48 -11.75 0.06
CA TRP A 136 -11.88 -10.65 -0.83
C TRP A 136 -11.73 -10.99 -2.32
N GLY A 137 -11.40 -12.24 -2.67
CA GLY A 137 -11.18 -12.61 -4.08
C GLY A 137 -12.42 -12.50 -4.98
N ASN A 138 -13.62 -12.40 -4.39
CA ASN A 138 -14.87 -12.10 -5.10
C ASN A 138 -15.07 -10.59 -5.37
N GLN A 139 -14.27 -9.72 -4.77
CA GLN A 139 -14.33 -8.26 -4.97
C GLN A 139 -13.53 -7.79 -6.18
N ILE A 140 -12.70 -8.67 -6.77
CA ILE A 140 -11.92 -8.39 -7.96
C ILE A 140 -12.31 -9.34 -9.10
N PRO A 141 -12.34 -8.87 -10.36
CA PRO A 141 -12.61 -9.75 -11.49
C PRO A 141 -11.38 -10.58 -11.85
N ARG A 142 -11.61 -11.68 -12.57
CA ARG A 142 -10.56 -12.38 -13.32
C ARG A 142 -10.53 -11.87 -14.75
N LEU A 143 -9.38 -11.39 -15.18
CA LEU A 143 -9.15 -10.87 -16.52
C LEU A 143 -8.00 -11.66 -17.14
N ILE A 144 -8.25 -12.33 -18.26
CA ILE A 144 -7.23 -13.06 -19.02
C ILE A 144 -7.27 -12.48 -20.42
N ASN A 145 -6.14 -11.90 -20.87
CA ASN A 145 -6.05 -11.29 -22.19
C ASN A 145 -7.23 -10.34 -22.49
N TYR A 146 -7.62 -9.53 -21.51
CA TYR A 146 -8.83 -8.71 -21.55
C TYR A 146 -8.65 -7.43 -22.38
N GLY A 147 -9.75 -6.98 -22.96
CA GLY A 147 -9.85 -5.72 -23.71
C GLY A 147 -9.30 -5.80 -25.13
N LYS A 148 -9.28 -4.66 -25.82
CA LYS A 148 -8.66 -4.57 -27.15
C LYS A 148 -7.17 -4.86 -27.06
N HIS A 149 -6.66 -5.55 -28.06
CA HIS A 149 -5.26 -6.00 -28.15
C HIS A 149 -4.81 -6.97 -27.05
N GLU A 150 -5.73 -7.45 -26.19
CA GLU A 150 -5.48 -8.50 -25.22
C GLU A 150 -4.35 -8.18 -24.22
N ARG A 151 -4.19 -6.90 -23.87
CA ARG A 151 -3.05 -6.40 -23.09
C ARG A 151 -3.24 -6.41 -21.58
N LEU A 152 -4.43 -6.75 -21.07
CA LEU A 152 -4.71 -6.72 -19.63
C LEU A 152 -4.91 -8.12 -19.04
N ASN A 153 -4.16 -8.42 -17.99
CA ASN A 153 -4.33 -9.62 -17.17
C ASN A 153 -4.51 -9.23 -15.69
N LEU A 154 -5.45 -9.87 -15.02
CA LEU A 154 -5.66 -9.85 -13.56
C LEU A 154 -6.07 -11.26 -13.17
N ARG A 155 -5.09 -12.05 -12.74
CA ARG A 155 -5.29 -13.45 -12.35
C ARG A 155 -4.52 -13.83 -11.09
N SER A 156 -3.92 -12.86 -10.42
CA SER A 156 -3.16 -13.07 -9.20
C SER A 156 -3.52 -12.05 -8.15
N VAL A 157 -3.15 -12.34 -6.92
CA VAL A 157 -3.32 -11.43 -5.80
C VAL A 157 -1.99 -11.14 -5.13
N LYS A 158 -1.90 -9.95 -4.54
CA LYS A 158 -0.82 -9.55 -3.65
C LYS A 158 -1.28 -9.66 -2.20
N LEU A 159 -0.50 -10.31 -1.36
CA LEU A 159 -0.65 -10.26 0.10
C LEU A 159 0.57 -9.61 0.75
N PHE A 160 0.36 -8.95 1.89
CA PHE A 160 1.41 -8.33 2.69
C PHE A 160 1.52 -9.07 4.02
N ALA A 161 2.70 -9.59 4.35
CA ALA A 161 2.94 -10.26 5.62
C ALA A 161 3.43 -9.26 6.68
N ASP A 162 4.46 -8.48 6.34
CA ASP A 162 5.17 -7.56 7.23
C ASP A 162 5.47 -6.20 6.55
N GLY A 163 6.17 -5.32 7.27
CA GLY A 163 6.63 -4.02 6.78
C GLY A 163 7.99 -4.08 6.08
N GLU A 164 8.75 -3.00 6.17
CA GLU A 164 10.07 -2.84 5.55
C GLU A 164 11.22 -2.74 6.54
N LEU A 165 12.44 -3.07 6.09
CA LEU A 165 13.65 -2.98 6.92
C LEU A 165 13.96 -1.52 7.31
N GLY A 166 13.79 -0.56 6.40
CA GLY A 166 14.16 0.85 6.63
C GLY A 166 13.29 1.59 7.64
N SER A 167 12.14 1.02 8.01
CA SER A 167 11.24 1.53 9.04
C SER A 167 11.20 0.63 10.27
N TRP A 168 12.06 -0.39 10.34
CA TRP A 168 11.98 -1.48 11.32
C TRP A 168 10.62 -2.22 11.31
N GLY A 169 9.85 -2.13 10.23
CA GLY A 169 8.54 -2.77 10.10
C GLY A 169 8.62 -4.23 9.64
N ALA A 170 9.72 -4.65 8.99
CA ALA A 170 9.89 -6.05 8.60
C ALA A 170 10.04 -6.95 9.83
N ALA A 171 9.34 -8.08 9.83
CA ALA A 171 9.32 -9.00 10.97
C ALA A 171 10.54 -9.93 10.93
N LEU A 172 11.41 -9.84 11.92
CA LEU A 172 12.67 -10.57 12.00
C LEU A 172 12.64 -11.67 13.07
N LEU A 173 13.47 -12.70 12.84
CA LEU A 173 13.68 -13.79 13.80
C LEU A 173 14.49 -13.36 15.04
N GLU A 174 15.21 -12.25 14.96
CA GLU A 174 16.02 -11.66 16.03
C GLU A 174 15.89 -10.13 15.97
N PRO A 175 16.20 -9.39 17.05
CA PRO A 175 16.17 -7.94 17.03
C PRO A 175 17.02 -7.33 15.92
N TYR A 176 16.63 -6.14 15.47
CA TYR A 176 17.44 -5.40 14.53
C TYR A 176 18.79 -5.07 15.16
N SER A 177 19.85 -5.16 14.35
CA SER A 177 21.20 -4.87 14.84
C SER A 177 21.42 -3.39 15.17
N ASP A 178 20.65 -2.51 14.53
CA ASP A 178 20.67 -1.06 14.70
C ASP A 178 19.50 -0.52 15.56
N ASP A 179 18.53 -1.37 15.91
CA ASP A 179 17.50 -1.10 16.91
C ASP A 179 17.17 -2.38 17.71
N PRO A 180 17.93 -2.66 18.80
CA PRO A 180 17.77 -3.88 19.58
C PRO A 180 16.45 -4.00 20.33
N GLU A 181 15.67 -2.92 20.43
CA GLU A 181 14.39 -2.90 21.16
C GLU A 181 13.24 -3.45 20.31
N THR A 182 13.44 -3.67 19.01
CA THR A 182 12.40 -4.14 18.09
C THR A 182 12.86 -5.32 17.23
N ARG A 183 11.89 -6.17 16.89
CA ARG A 183 12.00 -7.25 15.89
C ARG A 183 11.10 -6.99 14.69
N GLY A 184 10.56 -5.77 14.60
CA GLY A 184 9.51 -5.38 13.68
C GLY A 184 8.15 -5.97 13.97
N LEU A 185 7.26 -5.92 12.98
CA LEU A 185 5.84 -6.19 13.17
C LEU A 185 5.23 -6.94 11.98
N MET A 186 4.39 -7.91 12.30
CA MET A 186 3.49 -8.50 11.32
C MET A 186 2.37 -7.51 11.00
N ARG A 187 2.10 -7.28 9.72
CA ARG A 187 0.98 -6.44 9.26
C ARG A 187 -0.33 -7.22 9.20
N SER A 188 -0.25 -8.54 9.11
CA SER A 188 -1.36 -9.47 9.21
C SER A 188 -0.96 -10.60 10.15
N SER A 189 -1.87 -11.00 11.03
CA SER A 189 -1.61 -12.16 11.90
C SER A 189 -1.32 -13.41 11.06
N GLU A 190 -0.55 -14.35 11.62
CA GLU A 190 -0.25 -15.63 10.95
C GLU A 190 -1.54 -16.37 10.58
N GLY A 191 -2.53 -16.40 11.48
CA GLY A 191 -3.82 -17.03 11.23
C GLY A 191 -4.60 -16.38 10.09
N THR A 192 -4.58 -15.04 10.01
CA THR A 192 -5.21 -14.29 8.91
C THR A 192 -4.52 -14.61 7.57
N LEU A 193 -3.18 -14.59 7.55
CA LEU A 193 -2.40 -14.86 6.35
C LEU A 193 -2.62 -16.30 5.86
N GLU A 194 -2.55 -17.28 6.77
CA GLU A 194 -2.81 -18.70 6.44
C GLU A 194 -4.23 -18.89 5.89
N LYS A 195 -5.23 -18.29 6.55
CA LYS A 195 -6.64 -18.34 6.13
C LYS A 195 -6.80 -17.81 4.70
N LEU A 196 -6.29 -16.60 4.42
CA LEU A 196 -6.38 -15.98 3.10
C LEU A 196 -5.64 -16.79 2.04
N LEU A 197 -4.41 -17.27 2.33
CA LEU A 197 -3.64 -18.10 1.42
C LEU A 197 -4.41 -19.36 1.02
N ARG A 198 -5.00 -20.07 1.99
CA ARG A 198 -5.80 -21.27 1.72
C ARG A 198 -7.03 -20.98 0.88
N GLN A 199 -7.71 -19.85 1.12
CA GLN A 199 -8.89 -19.46 0.35
C GLN A 199 -8.53 -19.08 -1.09
N PHE A 200 -7.51 -18.26 -1.29
CA PHE A 200 -7.03 -17.91 -2.63
C PHE A 200 -6.47 -19.10 -3.40
N TRP A 201 -5.80 -20.03 -2.71
CA TRP A 201 -5.34 -21.28 -3.30
C TRP A 201 -6.51 -22.14 -3.79
N LYS A 202 -7.54 -22.32 -2.94
CA LYS A 202 -8.77 -23.06 -3.30
C LYS A 202 -9.48 -22.45 -4.50
N ASP A 203 -9.49 -21.13 -4.60
CA ASP A 203 -10.09 -20.42 -5.72
C ASP A 203 -9.17 -20.39 -6.94
N GLU A 204 -7.99 -21.01 -6.92
CA GLU A 204 -7.03 -21.09 -8.04
C GLU A 204 -6.42 -19.73 -8.46
N TYR A 205 -6.22 -18.81 -7.51
CA TYR A 205 -5.42 -17.61 -7.76
C TYR A 205 -3.93 -17.92 -7.64
N PRO A 206 -3.10 -17.63 -8.66
CA PRO A 206 -1.66 -17.47 -8.45
C PRO A 206 -1.37 -16.45 -7.35
N LEU A 207 -0.63 -16.88 -6.33
CA LEU A 207 -0.30 -16.09 -5.15
C LEU A 207 1.08 -15.44 -5.30
N ARG A 208 1.18 -14.12 -5.05
CA ARG A 208 2.45 -13.48 -4.69
C ARG A 208 2.29 -12.77 -3.36
N TRP A 209 3.23 -12.96 -2.45
CA TRP A 209 3.28 -12.21 -1.21
C TRP A 209 4.54 -11.34 -1.17
N ARG A 210 4.50 -10.31 -0.33
CA ARG A 210 5.68 -9.61 0.13
C ARG A 210 6.03 -10.13 1.52
N GLN A 211 7.26 -10.57 1.68
CA GLN A 211 7.88 -10.78 2.98
C GLN A 211 9.30 -10.21 2.90
N SER A 212 9.65 -9.33 3.83
CA SER A 212 10.93 -8.62 3.76
C SER A 212 12.12 -9.49 4.18
N LYS A 213 11.92 -10.49 5.06
CA LYS A 213 12.87 -11.59 5.37
C LYS A 213 12.13 -12.84 5.91
N PRO A 214 12.70 -14.06 5.81
CA PRO A 214 12.04 -15.26 6.33
C PRO A 214 11.86 -15.15 7.85
N CYS A 215 10.61 -14.96 8.29
CA CYS A 215 10.21 -14.85 9.69
C CYS A 215 9.57 -16.15 10.22
N CYS A 216 9.21 -17.10 9.34
CA CYS A 216 8.54 -18.34 9.73
C CYS A 216 9.43 -19.54 9.39
N PRO A 217 9.96 -20.28 10.39
CA PRO A 217 10.78 -21.46 10.15
C PRO A 217 10.03 -22.68 9.59
N ARG A 218 8.71 -22.62 9.38
CA ARG A 218 7.85 -23.81 9.28
C ARG A 218 7.02 -24.00 8.01
N TYR A 219 7.12 -23.14 7.01
CA TYR A 219 6.24 -23.22 5.83
C TYR A 219 6.95 -22.95 4.49
N PHE A 220 8.15 -23.50 4.33
CA PHE A 220 8.74 -23.72 3.00
C PHE A 220 8.55 -25.18 2.59
#